data_AF-A0A4U9F9C9-F1
#
_entry.id   AF-A0A4U9F9C9-F1
#
_cell.length_a   1.000
_cell.length_b   1.000
_cell.length_c   1.000
_cell.angle_alpha   90.00
_cell.angle_beta   90.00
_cell.angle_gamma   90.00
#
_symmetry.space_group_name_H-M   'P 1'
#
loop_
_entity.id
_entity.type
_entity.pdbx_description
1 polymer ?
#
loop_
_entity_poly.entity_id
_entity_poly.type
_entity_poly.pdbx_seq_one_letter_code
_entity_poly.pdbx_strand_id
1 'polypeptide(L)'
;MGNTMSPTTSKRMKDSHALFLRTFDDNLGFAPPNNPDAKVKHVLDVGTGTGIWALDFADEHPGADIQVIGVDLSPIQPSFVPPNLRFIIDDMEEEWQYSNLFDYVHSRMMNSSVDNWENYATKIYNNLEPGGYVELQEIDVFVESDDNTISKSHNLYRWAELLQEASEKLGRPYFKPSGLRDVLTKVGFEDVKEYKFKWPTNQWAKDAKHKELGMWNNENANYFLEGVAIAPLTRALGWTREEVAVFIAGARKELNDTRIHAYWPIISVYGRKPKAA
;
A
#
# COMPACT_ATOMS: atom_id res chain seq x y z
N MET A 1 -5.84 -26.05 -7.11
CA MET A 1 -7.02 -25.23 -7.42
C MET A 1 -6.52 -23.80 -7.51
N GLY A 2 -6.60 -23.16 -8.69
CA GLY A 2 -6.12 -21.79 -8.84
C GLY A 2 -6.89 -20.88 -7.90
N ASN A 3 -6.19 -20.16 -7.02
CA ASN A 3 -6.79 -19.14 -6.16
C ASN A 3 -7.22 -17.97 -7.05
N THR A 4 -8.41 -18.06 -7.65
CA THR A 4 -9.02 -16.90 -8.30
C THR A 4 -9.44 -15.93 -7.21
N MET A 5 -8.91 -14.70 -7.30
CA MET A 5 -9.27 -13.64 -6.37
C MET A 5 -10.77 -13.34 -6.45
N SER A 6 -11.42 -13.13 -5.31
CA SER A 6 -12.84 -12.81 -5.29
C SER A 6 -13.10 -11.50 -6.07
N PRO A 7 -14.24 -11.37 -6.79
CA PRO A 7 -14.60 -10.13 -7.49
C PRO A 7 -14.59 -8.90 -6.56
N THR A 8 -15.00 -9.08 -5.31
CA THR A 8 -14.99 -8.04 -4.27
C THR A 8 -13.57 -7.58 -3.96
N THR A 9 -12.61 -8.51 -3.83
CA THR A 9 -11.20 -8.17 -3.57
C THR A 9 -10.59 -7.44 -4.76
N SER A 10 -10.88 -7.87 -5.99
CA SER A 10 -10.41 -7.19 -7.21
C SER A 10 -10.98 -5.78 -7.33
N LYS A 11 -12.28 -5.57 -7.08
CA LYS A 11 -12.88 -4.23 -7.06
C LYS A 11 -12.21 -3.35 -6.01
N ARG A 12 -12.04 -3.85 -4.79
CA ARG A 12 -11.38 -3.12 -3.69
C ARG A 12 -9.99 -2.62 -4.10
N MET A 13 -9.18 -3.47 -4.74
CA MET A 13 -7.83 -3.08 -5.18
C MET A 13 -7.84 -1.98 -6.26
N LYS A 14 -8.81 -2.03 -7.20
CA LYS A 14 -9.00 -0.97 -8.21
C LYS A 14 -9.44 0.35 -7.57
N ASP A 15 -10.40 0.29 -6.66
CA ASP A 15 -10.87 1.46 -5.91
C ASP A 15 -9.72 2.08 -5.07
N SER A 16 -8.90 1.25 -4.41
CA SER A 16 -7.72 1.72 -3.66
C SER A 16 -6.70 2.40 -4.58
N HIS A 17 -6.46 1.88 -5.78
CA HIS A 17 -5.59 2.52 -6.75
C HIS A 17 -6.16 3.87 -7.22
N ALA A 18 -7.47 3.96 -7.51
CA ALA A 18 -8.12 5.23 -7.86
C ALA A 18 -8.06 6.28 -6.72
N LEU A 19 -8.15 5.85 -5.46
CA LEU A 19 -7.96 6.71 -4.29
C LEU A 19 -6.55 7.30 -4.24
N PHE A 20 -5.51 6.50 -4.53
CA PHE A 20 -4.14 6.99 -4.62
C PHE A 20 -3.97 8.03 -5.73
N LEU A 21 -4.42 7.73 -6.96
CA LEU A 21 -4.38 8.68 -8.07
C LEU A 21 -5.08 9.99 -7.71
N ARG A 22 -6.31 9.91 -7.18
CA ARG A 22 -7.06 11.10 -6.78
C ARG A 22 -6.34 11.91 -5.70
N THR A 23 -5.65 11.23 -4.78
CA THR A 23 -4.88 11.87 -3.72
C THR A 23 -3.66 12.59 -4.29
N PHE A 24 -2.96 11.95 -5.22
CA PHE A 24 -1.69 12.41 -5.81
C PHE A 24 -1.88 13.27 -7.06
N ASP A 25 -3.11 13.73 -7.30
CA ASP A 25 -3.46 14.56 -8.46
C ASP A 25 -3.08 13.88 -9.78
N ASP A 26 -3.53 12.63 -9.90
CA ASP A 26 -3.35 11.72 -11.04
C ASP A 26 -1.90 11.29 -11.32
N ASN A 27 -0.98 11.52 -10.37
CA ASN A 27 0.38 10.96 -10.43
C ASN A 27 0.45 9.57 -9.79
N LEU A 28 1.24 8.67 -10.37
CA LEU A 28 1.50 7.33 -9.83
C LEU A 28 2.41 7.31 -8.59
N GLY A 29 3.22 8.36 -8.41
CA GLY A 29 4.15 8.52 -7.31
C GLY A 29 4.87 9.86 -7.35
N PHE A 30 5.68 10.13 -6.33
CA PHE A 30 6.42 11.40 -6.17
C PHE A 30 7.92 11.27 -6.44
N ALA A 31 8.44 10.05 -6.56
CA ALA A 31 9.84 9.83 -6.89
C ALA A 31 10.12 10.30 -8.33
N PRO A 32 11.32 10.84 -8.61
CA PRO A 32 11.68 11.32 -9.95
C PRO A 32 11.45 10.36 -11.13
N PRO A 33 11.53 9.02 -10.97
CA PRO A 33 11.17 8.08 -12.04
C PRO A 33 9.71 8.12 -12.52
N ASN A 34 8.79 8.72 -11.76
CA ASN A 34 7.39 8.90 -12.19
C ASN A 34 7.18 10.15 -13.06
N ASN A 35 8.22 10.95 -13.32
CA ASN A 35 8.09 12.10 -14.22
C ASN A 35 8.03 11.63 -15.68
N PRO A 36 7.20 12.23 -16.55
CA PRO A 36 7.06 11.81 -17.95
C PRO A 36 8.38 11.80 -18.76
N ASP A 37 9.32 12.68 -18.42
CA ASP A 37 10.63 12.79 -19.09
C ASP A 37 11.74 11.94 -18.42
N ALA A 38 11.39 11.12 -17.43
CA ALA A 38 12.35 10.31 -16.69
C ALA A 38 12.99 9.25 -17.60
N LYS A 39 14.32 9.12 -17.49
CA LYS A 39 15.08 8.07 -18.18
C LYS A 39 15.24 6.86 -17.25
N VAL A 40 14.16 6.11 -17.12
CA VAL A 40 14.09 4.86 -16.35
C VAL A 40 14.14 3.68 -17.31
N LYS A 41 14.87 2.60 -17.00
CA LYS A 41 14.95 1.41 -17.86
C LYS A 41 14.40 0.18 -17.17
N HIS A 42 14.76 -0.07 -15.92
CA HIS A 42 14.29 -1.24 -15.18
C HIS A 42 13.47 -0.82 -13.97
N VAL A 43 12.20 -1.22 -13.96
CA VAL A 43 11.24 -0.89 -12.90
C VAL A 43 10.69 -2.16 -12.30
N LEU A 44 10.61 -2.19 -10.96
CA LEU A 44 10.00 -3.27 -10.21
C LEU A 44 8.82 -2.74 -9.39
N ASP A 45 7.65 -3.35 -9.55
CA ASP A 45 6.48 -3.16 -8.68
C ASP A 45 6.31 -4.39 -7.79
N VAL A 46 6.69 -4.27 -6.52
CA VAL A 46 6.69 -5.38 -5.56
C VAL A 46 5.35 -5.45 -4.84
N GLY A 47 4.75 -6.64 -4.82
CA GLY A 47 3.39 -6.80 -4.30
C GLY A 47 2.36 -6.15 -5.23
N THR A 48 2.54 -6.33 -6.55
CA THR A 48 1.78 -5.63 -7.59
C THR A 48 0.27 -5.88 -7.53
N GLY A 49 -0.17 -6.94 -6.83
CA GLY A 49 -1.57 -7.30 -6.69
C GLY A 49 -2.20 -7.52 -8.06
N THR A 50 -3.21 -6.72 -8.42
CA THR A 50 -3.86 -6.81 -9.75
C THR A 50 -2.96 -6.39 -10.91
N GLY A 51 -1.80 -5.76 -10.66
CA GLY A 51 -0.93 -5.23 -11.72
C GLY A 51 -1.27 -3.82 -12.18
N ILE A 52 -2.31 -3.18 -11.63
CA ILE A 52 -2.85 -1.92 -12.15
C ILE A 52 -1.85 -0.77 -12.11
N TRP A 53 -1.04 -0.67 -11.05
CA TRP A 53 0.01 0.36 -10.99
C TRP A 53 1.08 0.12 -12.06
N ALA A 54 1.55 -1.12 -12.20
CA ALA A 54 2.55 -1.48 -13.20
C ALA A 54 2.05 -1.30 -14.65
N LEU A 55 0.76 -1.52 -14.89
CA LEU A 55 0.10 -1.24 -16.18
C LEU A 55 0.16 0.25 -16.50
N ASP A 56 -0.32 1.10 -15.59
CA ASP A 56 -0.35 2.54 -15.81
C ASP A 56 1.07 3.09 -15.97
N PHE A 57 2.03 2.63 -15.15
CA PHE A 57 3.43 3.04 -15.28
C PHE A 57 4.02 2.67 -16.64
N ALA A 58 3.75 1.44 -17.13
CA ALA A 58 4.21 0.96 -18.42
C ALA A 58 3.59 1.74 -19.60
N ASP A 59 2.32 2.14 -19.48
CA ASP A 59 1.61 2.95 -20.47
C ASP A 59 2.10 4.41 -20.49
N GLU A 60 2.40 5.01 -19.33
CA GLU A 60 2.98 6.36 -19.21
C GLU A 60 4.43 6.43 -19.73
N HIS A 61 5.14 5.29 -19.72
CA HIS A 61 6.55 5.19 -20.12
C HIS A 61 6.74 4.16 -21.26
N PRO A 62 6.24 4.42 -22.49
CA PRO A 62 6.21 3.46 -23.58
C PRO A 62 7.57 3.24 -24.28
N GLY A 63 8.67 3.70 -23.69
CA GLY A 63 10.01 3.57 -24.25
C GLY A 63 10.39 2.11 -24.48
N ALA A 64 10.92 1.79 -25.67
CA ALA A 64 11.26 0.42 -26.04
C ALA A 64 12.42 -0.17 -25.21
N ASP A 65 13.20 0.68 -24.53
CA ASP A 65 14.27 0.31 -23.61
C ASP A 65 13.82 0.19 -22.15
N ILE A 66 12.53 0.38 -21.88
CA ILE A 66 11.93 0.28 -20.56
C ILE A 66 11.37 -1.13 -20.37
N GLN A 67 11.61 -1.70 -19.20
CA GLN A 67 11.05 -2.95 -18.73
C GLN A 67 10.49 -2.75 -17.33
N VAL A 68 9.18 -2.96 -17.20
CA VAL A 68 8.45 -3.00 -15.94
C VAL A 68 8.21 -4.46 -15.58
N ILE A 69 8.50 -4.81 -14.33
CA ILE A 69 8.25 -6.13 -13.74
C ILE A 69 7.31 -5.93 -12.57
N GLY A 70 6.12 -6.54 -12.62
CA GLY A 70 5.24 -6.65 -11.47
C GLY A 70 5.38 -8.03 -10.82
N VAL A 71 5.53 -8.08 -9.50
CA VAL A 71 5.71 -9.33 -8.76
C VAL A 71 4.63 -9.47 -7.69
N ASP A 72 4.00 -10.65 -7.64
CA ASP A 72 3.06 -11.02 -6.58
C ASP A 72 3.03 -12.54 -6.40
N LEU A 73 2.73 -13.01 -5.18
CA LEU A 73 2.52 -14.44 -4.90
C LEU A 73 1.31 -15.02 -5.63
N SER A 74 0.35 -14.17 -6.00
CA SER A 74 -0.93 -14.57 -6.57
C SER A 74 -0.95 -14.37 -8.09
N PRO A 75 -1.28 -15.39 -8.91
CA PRO A 75 -1.38 -15.27 -10.37
C PRO A 75 -2.73 -14.67 -10.79
N ILE A 76 -2.94 -13.38 -10.52
CA ILE A 76 -4.23 -12.69 -10.69
C ILE A 76 -4.17 -11.53 -11.71
N GLN A 77 -3.01 -11.33 -12.32
CA GLN A 77 -2.72 -10.24 -13.24
C GLN A 77 -3.27 -10.56 -14.64
N PRO A 78 -3.60 -9.54 -15.44
CA PRO A 78 -4.10 -9.76 -16.80
C PRO A 78 -3.04 -10.40 -17.69
N SER A 79 -3.49 -11.21 -18.65
CA SER A 79 -2.61 -11.84 -19.65
C SER A 79 -2.28 -10.92 -20.82
N PHE A 80 -3.14 -9.93 -21.09
CA PHE A 80 -2.90 -8.92 -22.12
C PHE A 80 -2.31 -7.68 -21.47
N VAL A 81 -1.02 -7.44 -21.74
CA VAL A 81 -0.21 -6.38 -21.13
C VAL A 81 0.60 -5.65 -22.21
N PRO A 82 1.04 -4.41 -21.95
CA PRO A 82 2.00 -3.70 -22.80
C PRO A 82 3.28 -4.50 -23.04
N PRO A 83 3.98 -4.31 -24.18
CA PRO A 83 5.17 -5.08 -24.53
C PRO A 83 6.36 -4.85 -23.59
N ASN A 84 6.38 -3.74 -22.86
CA ASN A 84 7.37 -3.37 -21.86
C ASN A 84 7.01 -3.87 -20.44
N LEU A 85 5.89 -4.57 -20.25
CA LEU A 85 5.46 -5.08 -18.95
C LEU A 85 5.44 -6.61 -18.92
N ARG A 86 5.91 -7.20 -17.82
CA ARG A 86 5.69 -8.60 -17.50
C ARG A 86 5.36 -8.79 -16.02
N PHE A 87 4.56 -9.82 -15.74
CA PHE A 87 4.25 -10.25 -14.38
C PHE A 87 4.97 -11.55 -14.05
N ILE A 88 5.50 -11.63 -12.82
CA ILE A 88 6.20 -12.80 -12.31
C ILE A 88 5.53 -13.23 -11.01
N ILE A 89 5.28 -14.53 -10.87
CA ILE A 89 4.82 -15.11 -9.62
C ILE A 89 6.07 -15.44 -8.81
N ASP A 90 6.30 -14.68 -7.75
CA ASP A 90 7.49 -14.83 -6.92
C ASP A 90 7.23 -14.36 -5.49
N ASP A 91 8.02 -14.86 -4.54
CA ASP A 91 7.99 -14.44 -3.15
C ASP A 91 9.01 -13.32 -2.93
N MET A 92 8.53 -12.13 -2.58
CA MET A 92 9.40 -10.99 -2.30
C MET A 92 10.27 -11.18 -1.05
N GLU A 93 9.92 -12.12 -0.16
CA GLU A 93 10.72 -12.49 1.02
C GLU A 93 11.93 -13.38 0.63
N GLU A 94 11.91 -14.06 -0.51
CA GLU A 94 13.04 -14.83 -1.04
C GLU A 94 14.15 -13.97 -1.65
N GLU A 95 15.28 -14.59 -1.99
CA GLU A 95 16.42 -13.89 -2.61
C GLU A 95 16.06 -13.43 -4.03
N TRP A 96 16.32 -12.15 -4.33
CA TRP A 96 15.99 -11.58 -5.64
C TRP A 96 17.06 -11.96 -6.67
N GLN A 97 16.71 -12.85 -7.61
CA GLN A 97 17.62 -13.37 -8.64
C GLN A 97 17.44 -12.69 -10.00
N TYR A 98 17.29 -11.37 -10.02
CA TYR A 98 17.18 -10.61 -11.27
C TYR A 98 18.54 -10.45 -11.95
N SER A 99 18.55 -10.50 -13.28
CA SER A 99 19.79 -10.34 -14.05
C SER A 99 20.27 -8.88 -14.13
N ASN A 100 19.38 -7.92 -13.88
CA ASN A 100 19.68 -6.49 -13.91
C ASN A 100 19.25 -5.86 -12.57
N LEU A 101 19.96 -4.80 -12.18
CA LEU A 101 19.50 -3.91 -11.12
C LEU A 101 18.39 -2.99 -11.64
N PHE A 102 17.66 -2.39 -10.71
CA PHE A 102 16.52 -1.53 -11.00
C PHE A 102 16.88 -0.05 -10.88
N ASP A 103 16.35 0.76 -11.79
CA ASP A 103 16.39 2.22 -11.67
C ASP A 103 15.32 2.71 -10.69
N TYR A 104 14.22 1.96 -10.57
CA TYR A 104 13.09 2.30 -9.71
C TYR A 104 12.43 1.04 -9.13
N VAL A 105 12.21 1.04 -7.82
CA VAL A 105 11.41 0.03 -7.12
C VAL A 105 10.24 0.73 -6.43
N HIS A 106 9.03 0.35 -6.83
CA HIS A 106 7.78 0.77 -6.22
C HIS A 106 7.22 -0.37 -5.36
N SER A 107 6.60 -0.03 -4.24
CA SER A 107 5.90 -0.96 -3.37
C SER A 107 4.78 -0.25 -2.62
N ARG A 108 3.62 -0.89 -2.52
CA ARG A 108 2.42 -0.23 -1.98
C ARG A 108 1.52 -1.17 -1.19
N MET A 109 1.08 -0.71 -0.02
CA MET A 109 0.18 -1.43 0.90
C MET A 109 0.70 -2.81 1.34
N MET A 110 1.98 -2.87 1.73
CA MET A 110 2.74 -4.06 2.10
C MET A 110 2.92 -4.25 3.62
N ASN A 111 2.37 -3.37 4.47
CA ASN A 111 2.53 -3.44 5.94
C ASN A 111 2.19 -4.80 6.56
N SER A 112 1.19 -5.53 6.06
CA SER A 112 0.85 -6.87 6.57
C SER A 112 1.59 -8.02 5.89
N SER A 113 2.39 -7.72 4.85
CA SER A 113 3.14 -8.68 4.05
C SER A 113 4.63 -8.64 4.34
N VAL A 114 5.16 -7.53 4.85
CA VAL A 114 6.57 -7.35 5.22
C VAL A 114 6.76 -7.70 6.69
N ASP A 115 7.65 -8.63 6.99
CA ASP A 115 8.01 -9.02 8.34
C ASP A 115 8.94 -8.00 9.04
N ASN A 116 9.91 -7.46 8.29
CA ASN A 116 10.93 -6.53 8.75
C ASN A 116 11.25 -5.51 7.66
N TRP A 117 10.82 -4.28 7.89
CA TRP A 117 10.99 -3.18 6.95
C TRP A 117 12.44 -2.78 6.71
N GLU A 118 13.35 -2.95 7.67
CA GLU A 118 14.77 -2.66 7.46
C GLU A 118 15.43 -3.68 6.54
N ASN A 119 15.13 -4.97 6.73
CA ASN A 119 15.60 -6.04 5.85
C ASN A 119 15.01 -5.87 4.44
N TYR A 120 13.73 -5.56 4.35
CA TYR A 120 13.04 -5.31 3.08
C TYR A 120 13.66 -4.11 2.34
N ALA A 121 13.84 -2.97 3.02
CA ALA A 121 14.49 -1.80 2.43
C ALA A 121 15.95 -2.06 2.06
N THR A 122 16.69 -2.86 2.83
CA THR A 122 18.06 -3.29 2.50
C THR A 122 18.08 -4.15 1.24
N LYS A 123 17.12 -5.07 1.10
CA LYS A 123 16.98 -5.89 -0.11
C LYS A 123 16.72 -5.02 -1.35
N ILE A 124 15.81 -4.05 -1.24
CA ILE A 124 15.57 -3.06 -2.29
C ILE A 124 16.85 -2.29 -2.61
N TYR A 125 17.54 -1.76 -1.60
CA TYR A 125 18.78 -1.02 -1.76
C TYR A 125 19.85 -1.81 -2.53
N ASN A 126 20.02 -3.09 -2.22
CA ASN A 126 21.00 -3.95 -2.89
C ASN A 126 20.65 -4.22 -4.36
N ASN A 127 19.36 -4.17 -4.73
CA ASN A 127 18.87 -4.43 -6.08
C ASN A 127 18.66 -3.15 -6.91
N LEU A 128 18.96 -1.97 -6.37
CA LEU A 128 18.93 -0.71 -7.11
C LEU A 128 20.27 -0.38 -7.76
N GLU A 129 20.22 0.22 -8.95
CA GLU A 129 21.36 0.89 -9.57
C GLU A 129 21.84 2.05 -8.68
N PRO A 130 23.15 2.41 -8.69
CA PRO A 130 23.60 3.66 -8.11
C PRO A 130 22.82 4.86 -8.68
N GLY A 131 22.18 5.64 -7.81
CA GLY A 131 21.27 6.71 -8.22
C GLY A 131 19.82 6.28 -8.48
N GLY A 132 19.50 4.99 -8.39
CA GLY A 132 18.13 4.47 -8.47
C GLY A 132 17.28 4.83 -7.25
N TYR A 133 15.96 4.70 -7.36
CA TYR A 133 15.01 5.14 -6.35
C TYR A 133 14.16 4.00 -5.81
N VAL A 134 13.79 4.10 -4.53
CA VAL A 134 12.67 3.37 -3.96
C VAL A 134 11.54 4.35 -3.66
N GLU A 135 10.30 3.96 -3.91
CA GLU A 135 9.11 4.63 -3.38
C GLU A 135 8.19 3.62 -2.69
N LEU A 136 7.84 3.91 -1.44
CA LEU A 136 6.97 3.11 -0.60
C LEU A 136 5.70 3.90 -0.29
N GLN A 137 4.54 3.35 -0.63
CA GLN A 137 3.24 3.98 -0.44
C GLN A 137 2.38 3.15 0.53
N GLU A 138 2.08 3.70 1.71
CA GLU A 138 1.40 2.96 2.77
C GLU A 138 0.19 3.68 3.34
N ILE A 139 -0.73 2.87 3.87
CA ILE A 139 -1.85 3.29 4.70
C ILE A 139 -1.57 2.86 6.13
N ASP A 140 -1.70 3.79 7.08
CA ASP A 140 -1.77 3.43 8.49
C ASP A 140 -3.18 2.89 8.79
N VAL A 141 -3.30 1.73 9.44
CA VAL A 141 -4.59 1.16 9.83
C VAL A 141 -5.22 1.86 11.03
N PHE A 142 -4.40 2.57 11.82
CA PHE A 142 -4.89 3.39 12.92
C PHE A 142 -5.49 4.69 12.38
N VAL A 143 -6.80 4.85 12.59
CA VAL A 143 -7.49 6.10 12.29
C VAL A 143 -7.09 7.20 13.27
N GLU A 144 -6.97 8.42 12.75
CA GLU A 144 -6.71 9.63 13.51
C GLU A 144 -7.86 10.64 13.32
N SER A 145 -7.94 11.66 14.19
CA SER A 145 -8.82 12.81 14.01
C SER A 145 -8.14 14.06 14.55
N ASP A 146 -8.28 15.20 13.87
CA ASP A 146 -7.67 16.46 14.30
C ASP A 146 -8.40 17.12 15.49
N ASP A 147 -9.62 16.67 15.79
CA ASP A 147 -10.51 17.27 16.80
C ASP A 147 -10.98 16.28 17.88
N ASN A 148 -10.32 15.14 18.00
CA ASN A 148 -10.57 14.09 18.99
C ASN A 148 -11.97 13.47 18.93
N THR A 149 -12.59 13.47 17.74
CA THR A 149 -13.89 12.80 17.51
C THR A 149 -13.78 11.28 17.41
N ILE A 150 -12.57 10.74 17.23
CA ILE A 150 -12.26 9.31 17.40
C ILE A 150 -11.44 9.06 18.66
N SER A 151 -11.65 7.91 19.30
CA SER A 151 -10.97 7.51 20.52
C SER A 151 -10.93 5.99 20.65
N LYS A 152 -10.17 5.48 21.63
CA LYS A 152 -10.03 4.03 21.91
C LYS A 152 -11.33 3.31 22.26
N SER A 153 -12.40 4.03 22.61
CA SER A 153 -13.71 3.40 22.87
C SER A 153 -14.45 3.02 21.60
N HIS A 154 -14.07 3.59 20.45
CA HIS A 154 -14.70 3.34 19.16
C HIS A 154 -14.23 2.01 18.56
N ASN A 155 -15.16 1.22 18.02
CA ASN A 155 -14.86 -0.03 17.34
C ASN A 155 -13.92 0.17 16.14
N LEU A 156 -13.99 1.29 15.42
CA LEU A 156 -13.10 1.60 14.31
C LEU A 156 -11.64 1.75 14.76
N TYR A 157 -11.40 2.33 15.94
CA TYR A 157 -10.06 2.39 16.53
C TYR A 157 -9.65 1.01 17.07
N ARG A 158 -10.54 0.34 17.81
CA ARG A 158 -10.29 -1.02 18.35
C ARG A 158 -10.03 -2.05 17.26
N TRP A 159 -10.55 -1.85 16.06
CA TRP A 159 -10.30 -2.71 14.91
C TRP A 159 -8.80 -2.75 14.57
N ALA A 160 -8.12 -1.59 14.59
CA ALA A 160 -6.67 -1.53 14.40
C ALA A 160 -5.91 -2.17 15.56
N GLU A 161 -6.36 -1.98 16.81
CA GLU A 161 -5.75 -2.63 17.99
C GLU A 161 -5.86 -4.17 17.92
N LEU A 162 -7.01 -4.70 17.50
CA LEU A 162 -7.19 -6.15 17.33
C LEU A 162 -6.33 -6.71 16.20
N LEU A 163 -6.18 -5.97 15.10
CA LEU A 163 -5.26 -6.34 14.02
C LEU A 163 -3.82 -6.35 14.52
N GLN A 164 -3.42 -5.34 15.29
CA GLN A 164 -2.08 -5.29 15.90
C GLN A 164 -1.85 -6.49 16.81
N GLU A 165 -2.76 -6.79 17.75
CA GLU A 165 -2.65 -7.95 18.65
C GLU A 165 -2.55 -9.27 17.86
N ALA A 166 -3.38 -9.43 16.83
CA ALA A 166 -3.35 -10.61 15.97
C ALA A 166 -2.02 -10.73 15.21
N SER A 167 -1.51 -9.61 14.70
CA SER A 167 -0.26 -9.53 13.94
C SER A 167 0.96 -9.95 14.79
N GLU A 168 0.99 -9.53 16.05
CA GLU A 168 2.03 -9.91 17.02
C GLU A 168 2.01 -11.42 17.31
N LYS A 169 0.83 -12.01 17.51
CA LYS A 169 0.68 -13.47 17.70
C LYS A 169 1.05 -14.28 16.47
N LEU A 170 0.92 -13.70 15.28
CA LEU A 170 1.30 -14.33 14.01
C LEU A 170 2.78 -14.11 13.65
N GLY A 171 3.55 -13.41 14.50
CA GLY A 171 4.98 -13.15 14.26
C GLY A 171 5.27 -12.12 13.17
N ARG A 172 4.27 -11.33 12.76
CA ARG A 172 4.40 -10.26 11.76
C ARG A 172 3.88 -8.96 12.38
N PRO A 173 4.63 -8.33 13.30
CA PRO A 173 4.14 -7.21 14.07
C PRO A 173 3.83 -6.02 13.17
N TYR A 174 2.71 -5.33 13.46
CA TYR A 174 2.35 -4.09 12.79
C TYR A 174 3.50 -3.07 12.84
N PHE A 175 3.78 -2.47 11.68
CA PHE A 175 4.73 -1.38 11.57
C PHE A 175 4.00 -0.06 11.35
N LYS A 176 4.37 0.99 12.08
CA LYS A 176 3.80 2.32 11.88
C LYS A 176 4.41 2.98 10.63
N PRO A 177 3.64 3.25 9.56
CA PRO A 177 4.20 3.72 8.29
C PRO A 177 5.02 5.02 8.39
N SER A 178 4.76 5.88 9.38
CA SER A 178 5.54 7.10 9.59
C SER A 178 7.01 6.83 9.96
N GLY A 179 7.37 5.59 10.28
CA GLY A 179 8.75 5.17 10.50
C GLY A 179 9.51 4.83 9.21
N LEU A 180 8.85 4.74 8.05
CA LEU A 180 9.51 4.33 6.81
C LEU A 180 10.63 5.29 6.39
N ARG A 181 10.47 6.59 6.64
CA ARG A 181 11.53 7.59 6.40
C ARG A 181 12.83 7.24 7.15
N ASP A 182 12.70 6.86 8.42
CA ASP A 182 13.84 6.52 9.27
C ASP A 182 14.46 5.20 8.83
N VAL A 183 13.63 4.22 8.42
CA VAL A 183 14.10 2.96 7.82
C VAL A 183 14.95 3.23 6.57
N LEU A 184 14.45 4.01 5.60
CA LEU A 184 15.20 4.32 4.39
C LEU A 184 16.51 5.06 4.70
N THR A 185 16.46 6.03 5.61
CA THR A 185 17.66 6.78 6.04
C THR A 185 18.69 5.86 6.68
N LYS A 186 18.26 4.94 7.55
CA LYS A 186 19.13 3.98 8.25
C LYS A 186 19.82 3.00 7.30
N VAL A 187 19.11 2.55 6.26
CA VAL A 187 19.66 1.64 5.24
C VAL A 187 20.70 2.33 4.36
N GLY A 188 20.67 3.67 4.27
CA GLY A 188 21.66 4.46 3.52
C GLY A 188 21.10 5.13 2.26
N PHE A 189 19.77 5.19 2.11
CA PHE A 189 19.17 6.04 1.07
C PHE A 189 19.41 7.52 1.39
N GLU A 190 19.70 8.29 0.37
CA GLU A 190 19.84 9.75 0.42
C GLU A 190 18.63 10.46 -0.21
N ASP A 191 18.54 11.78 -0.04
CA ASP A 191 17.44 12.61 -0.54
C ASP A 191 16.03 12.11 -0.13
N VAL A 192 15.91 11.51 1.06
CA VAL A 192 14.66 10.90 1.53
C VAL A 192 13.57 11.95 1.74
N LYS A 193 12.47 11.85 0.99
CA LYS A 193 11.30 12.73 1.10
C LYS A 193 10.07 11.94 1.52
N GLU A 194 9.29 12.53 2.41
CA GLU A 194 8.06 11.96 2.95
C GLU A 194 6.90 12.93 2.66
N TYR A 195 5.79 12.37 2.17
CA TYR A 195 4.54 13.06 1.88
C TYR A 195 3.43 12.40 2.70
N LYS A 196 2.64 13.21 3.41
CA LYS A 196 1.53 12.75 4.25
C LYS A 196 0.22 13.28 3.72
N PHE A 197 -0.75 12.38 3.60
CA PHE A 197 -2.10 12.69 3.17
C PHE A 197 -3.11 12.09 4.15
N LYS A 198 -4.37 12.51 4.00
CA LYS A 198 -5.47 12.04 4.83
C LYS A 198 -6.55 11.48 3.93
N TRP A 199 -6.98 10.25 4.18
CA TRP A 199 -8.18 9.69 3.58
C TRP A 199 -9.31 9.74 4.60
N PRO A 200 -10.25 10.71 4.49
CA PRO A 200 -11.39 10.77 5.38
C PRO A 200 -12.17 9.45 5.36
N THR A 201 -12.66 9.03 6.51
CA THR A 201 -13.45 7.78 6.62
C THR A 201 -14.84 7.89 5.99
N ASN A 202 -15.34 9.13 5.83
CA ASN A 202 -16.60 9.47 5.20
C ASN A 202 -16.59 10.94 4.71
N GLN A 203 -17.75 11.46 4.30
CA GLN A 203 -17.92 12.79 3.69
C GLN A 203 -17.93 13.97 4.68
N TRP A 204 -17.36 13.83 5.87
CA TRP A 204 -17.34 14.90 6.89
C TRP A 204 -16.52 16.12 6.48
N ALA A 205 -15.53 15.94 5.61
CA ALA A 205 -14.66 17.03 5.17
C ALA A 205 -15.43 18.13 4.43
N LYS A 206 -15.08 19.39 4.70
CA LYS A 206 -15.68 20.56 4.01
C LYS A 206 -15.06 20.82 2.64
N ASP A 207 -13.75 20.57 2.51
CA ASP A 207 -13.04 20.69 1.24
C ASP A 207 -13.59 19.70 0.21
N ALA A 208 -13.79 20.16 -1.03
CA ALA A 208 -14.44 19.37 -2.07
C ALA A 208 -13.67 18.10 -2.43
N LYS A 209 -12.33 18.20 -2.58
CA LYS A 209 -11.47 17.05 -2.89
C LYS A 209 -11.49 16.04 -1.75
N HIS A 210 -11.36 16.49 -0.50
CA HIS A 210 -11.39 15.59 0.65
C HIS A 210 -12.76 14.97 0.90
N LYS A 211 -13.84 15.69 0.59
CA LYS A 211 -15.20 15.15 0.68
C LYS A 211 -15.44 14.01 -0.32
N GLU A 212 -14.97 14.21 -1.55
CA GLU A 212 -14.99 13.19 -2.61
C GLU A 212 -14.12 11.98 -2.23
N LEU A 213 -12.88 12.21 -1.78
CA LEU A 213 -12.01 11.15 -1.25
C LEU A 213 -12.70 10.39 -0.12
N GLY A 214 -13.37 11.09 0.80
CA GLY A 214 -14.12 10.48 1.89
C GLY A 214 -15.29 9.62 1.42
N MET A 215 -15.96 10.00 0.33
CA MET A 215 -17.01 9.18 -0.30
C MET A 215 -16.43 7.88 -0.87
N TRP A 216 -15.40 7.99 -1.70
CA TRP A 216 -14.77 6.82 -2.35
C TRP A 216 -14.11 5.90 -1.34
N ASN A 217 -13.42 6.48 -0.35
CA ASN A 217 -12.75 5.73 0.70
C ASN A 217 -13.75 5.03 1.61
N ASN A 218 -14.89 5.64 1.93
CA ASN A 218 -15.94 4.97 2.69
C ASN A 218 -16.46 3.71 1.98
N GLU A 219 -16.73 3.79 0.67
CA GLU A 219 -17.15 2.63 -0.12
C GLU A 219 -16.09 1.52 -0.11
N ASN A 220 -14.81 1.88 -0.30
CA ASN A 220 -13.70 0.93 -0.24
C ASN A 220 -13.54 0.30 1.15
N ALA A 221 -13.58 1.14 2.19
CA ALA A 221 -13.35 0.76 3.58
C ALA A 221 -14.40 -0.22 4.09
N ASN A 222 -15.66 -0.11 3.63
CA ASN A 222 -16.72 -1.05 4.01
C ASN A 222 -16.34 -2.51 3.70
N TYR A 223 -15.63 -2.78 2.61
CA TYR A 223 -15.12 -4.11 2.26
C TYR A 223 -13.78 -4.42 2.94
N PHE A 224 -12.92 -3.40 3.04
CA PHE A 224 -11.59 -3.52 3.64
C PHE A 224 -11.66 -3.98 5.10
N LEU A 225 -12.52 -3.37 5.92
CA LEU A 225 -12.63 -3.65 7.36
C LEU A 225 -12.83 -5.14 7.64
N GLU A 226 -13.73 -5.80 6.91
CA GLU A 226 -14.00 -7.22 7.07
C GLU A 226 -12.90 -8.08 6.42
N GLY A 227 -12.49 -7.73 5.20
CA GLY A 227 -11.57 -8.51 4.40
C GLY A 227 -10.22 -8.74 5.07
N VAL A 228 -9.70 -7.73 5.78
CA VAL A 228 -8.42 -7.86 6.51
C VAL A 228 -8.58 -8.36 7.93
N ALA A 229 -9.78 -8.27 8.53
CA ALA A 229 -10.01 -8.71 9.91
C ALA A 229 -10.31 -10.20 10.04
N ILE A 230 -10.99 -10.82 9.06
CA ILE A 230 -11.43 -12.22 9.19
C ILE A 230 -10.25 -13.15 9.48
N ALA A 231 -9.18 -13.13 8.67
CA ALA A 231 -8.11 -14.11 8.83
C ALA A 231 -7.31 -13.91 10.14
N PRO A 232 -6.83 -12.70 10.50
CA PRO A 232 -6.10 -12.49 11.75
C PRO A 232 -6.94 -12.78 13.00
N LEU A 233 -8.19 -12.29 13.06
CA LEU A 233 -9.01 -12.44 14.27
C LEU A 233 -9.43 -13.90 14.48
N THR A 234 -9.76 -14.64 13.42
CA THR A 234 -10.15 -16.05 13.54
C THR A 234 -8.95 -16.96 13.83
N ARG A 235 -7.81 -16.74 13.15
CA ARG A 235 -6.63 -17.62 13.27
C ARG A 235 -5.78 -17.33 14.50
N ALA A 236 -5.67 -16.06 14.92
CA ALA A 236 -4.77 -15.65 16.01
C ALA A 236 -5.50 -15.33 17.32
N LEU A 237 -6.73 -14.79 17.24
CA LEU A 237 -7.51 -14.41 18.43
C LEU A 237 -8.62 -15.42 18.76
N GLY A 238 -8.82 -16.45 17.91
CA GLY A 238 -9.79 -17.52 18.15
C GLY A 238 -11.26 -17.10 18.00
N TRP A 239 -11.51 -15.95 17.37
CA TRP A 239 -12.88 -15.49 17.12
C TRP A 239 -13.57 -16.38 16.08
N THR A 240 -14.88 -16.50 16.22
CA THR A 240 -15.78 -17.04 15.19
C THR A 240 -16.00 -16.00 14.09
N ARG A 241 -16.43 -16.44 12.91
CA ARG A 241 -16.76 -15.52 11.79
C ARG A 241 -17.93 -14.62 12.16
N GLU A 242 -18.86 -15.13 12.95
CA GLU A 242 -20.03 -14.43 13.45
C GLU A 242 -19.64 -13.30 14.41
N GLU A 243 -18.70 -13.54 15.34
CA GLU A 243 -18.16 -12.52 16.22
C GLU A 243 -17.46 -11.40 15.43
N VAL A 244 -16.66 -11.78 14.42
CA VAL A 244 -16.04 -10.79 13.51
C VAL A 244 -17.12 -9.98 12.80
N ALA A 245 -18.13 -10.62 12.21
CA ALA A 245 -19.19 -9.92 11.49
C ALA A 245 -19.96 -8.92 12.39
N VAL A 246 -20.28 -9.31 13.63
CA VAL A 246 -20.94 -8.42 14.61
C VAL A 246 -20.05 -7.23 14.96
N PHE A 247 -18.76 -7.46 15.22
CA PHE A 247 -17.82 -6.38 15.52
C PHE A 247 -17.65 -5.41 14.34
N ILE A 248 -17.50 -5.94 13.12
CA ILE A 248 -17.37 -5.15 11.91
C ILE A 248 -18.64 -4.33 11.64
N ALA A 249 -19.83 -4.82 11.97
CA ALA A 249 -21.06 -4.03 11.88
C ALA A 249 -21.00 -2.77 12.78
N GLY A 250 -20.43 -2.89 13.98
CA GLY A 250 -20.16 -1.76 14.87
C GLY A 250 -19.15 -0.76 14.28
N ALA A 251 -18.02 -1.26 13.77
CA ALA A 251 -17.02 -0.42 13.11
C ALA A 251 -17.57 0.29 11.86
N ARG A 252 -18.39 -0.39 11.04
CA ARG A 252 -19.08 0.21 9.89
C ARG A 252 -20.06 1.30 10.30
N LYS A 253 -20.75 1.17 11.44
CA LYS A 253 -21.63 2.23 11.95
C LYS A 253 -20.85 3.51 12.24
N GLU A 254 -19.68 3.38 12.86
CA GLU A 254 -18.80 4.51 13.17
C GLU A 254 -18.12 5.08 11.92
N LEU A 255 -17.69 4.20 10.99
CA LEU A 255 -17.16 4.58 9.69
C LEU A 255 -18.10 5.53 8.94
N ASN A 256 -19.41 5.28 9.03
CA ASN A 256 -20.46 6.04 8.33
C ASN A 256 -21.03 7.21 9.14
N ASP A 257 -20.53 7.48 10.36
CA ASP A 257 -20.99 8.60 11.18
C ASP A 257 -20.22 9.88 10.85
N THR A 258 -20.89 10.84 10.22
CA THR A 258 -20.26 12.12 9.80
C THR A 258 -19.91 13.05 10.96
N ARG A 259 -20.27 12.69 12.21
CA ARG A 259 -19.81 13.38 13.42
C ARG A 259 -18.43 12.89 13.88
N ILE A 260 -17.97 11.76 13.34
CA ILE A 260 -16.64 11.21 13.56
C ILE A 260 -15.77 11.69 12.40
N HIS A 261 -14.93 12.68 12.67
CA HIS A 261 -14.01 13.29 11.69
C HIS A 261 -12.71 12.52 11.57
N ALA A 262 -12.83 11.19 11.47
CA ALA A 262 -11.70 10.30 11.38
C ALA A 262 -11.12 10.26 9.96
N TYR A 263 -9.83 9.99 9.86
CA TYR A 263 -9.14 9.72 8.60
C TYR A 263 -8.09 8.62 8.80
N TRP A 264 -7.77 7.91 7.73
CA TRP A 264 -6.56 7.09 7.68
C TRP A 264 -5.38 7.92 7.16
N PRO A 265 -4.25 7.96 7.90
CA PRO A 265 -3.01 8.51 7.39
C PRO A 265 -2.49 7.72 6.20
N ILE A 266 -2.14 8.43 5.13
CA ILE A 266 -1.49 7.87 3.94
C ILE A 266 -0.10 8.48 3.82
N ILE A 267 0.89 7.66 3.53
CA ILE A 267 2.28 8.06 3.46
C ILE A 267 2.85 7.59 2.13
N SER A 268 3.44 8.51 1.37
CA SER A 268 4.40 8.15 0.32
C SER A 268 5.77 8.62 0.79
N VAL A 269 6.75 7.72 0.76
CA VAL A 269 8.13 8.05 1.02
C VAL A 269 9.01 7.50 -0.09
N TYR A 270 9.94 8.32 -0.57
CA TYR A 270 10.95 7.85 -1.49
C TYR A 270 12.34 8.22 -1.02
N GLY A 271 13.32 7.43 -1.47
CA GLY A 271 14.73 7.66 -1.23
C GLY A 271 15.56 7.23 -2.44
N ARG A 272 16.74 7.81 -2.58
CA ARG A 272 17.66 7.53 -3.68
C ARG A 272 18.87 6.77 -3.18
N LYS A 273 19.31 5.74 -3.90
CA LYS A 273 20.59 5.09 -3.65
C LYS A 273 21.73 6.06 -4.02
N PRO A 274 22.79 6.20 -3.22
CA PRO A 274 23.95 7.01 -3.57
C PRO A 274 24.53 6.67 -4.95
N LYS A 275 24.94 7.70 -5.70
CA LYS A 275 25.56 7.54 -7.03
C LYS A 275 27.00 7.02 -6.98
N ALA A 276 27.64 7.15 -5.83
CA ALA A 276 28.98 6.65 -5.56
C ALA A 276 28.94 5.88 -4.24
N ALA A 277 29.51 4.69 -4.23
CA ALA A 277 30.04 4.09 -3.01
C ALA A 277 31.51 4.52 -2.87
#